data_AF-A0A821SX62-F1
#
_entry.id   AF-A0A821SX62-F1
#
_cell.length_a   1.000
_cell.length_b   1.000
_cell.length_c   1.000
_cell.angle_alpha   90.00
_cell.angle_beta   90.00
_cell.angle_gamma   90.00
#
_symmetry.space_group_name_H-M   'P 1'
#
loop_
_entity.id
_entity.type
_entity.pdbx_description
1 polymer ?
#
loop_
_entity_poly.entity_id
_entity_poly.type
_entity_poly.pdbx_seq_one_letter_code
_entity_poly.pdbx_strand_id
1 'polypeptide(L)'
;MRSDEILDTIDDVTIGYEGLIPEAEIDLLKGHIPKSVHFHVKRYNINDLPKTDEEIGEWLQNRWNEKENRLKEFYIKKQFDVQSKHFNNQNIESNICFKRRLAFILWSLFILFWSYCIFAYIKIKFYVLLVCIFHSIMDSFANGLIDFVCQLDVNYRQNELKRTRQAIKQD
;
A
#
# COMPACT_ATOMS: atom_id res chain seq x y z
N MET A 1 7.77 2.99 -27.16
CA MET A 1 9.00 3.47 -26.50
C MET A 1 8.77 3.40 -25.00
N ARG A 2 9.41 2.42 -24.35
CA ARG A 2 9.37 2.14 -22.92
C ARG A 2 10.33 3.13 -22.26
N SER A 3 9.88 3.91 -21.28
CA SER A 3 10.74 4.85 -20.55
C SER A 3 11.52 4.05 -19.51
N ASP A 4 12.70 3.59 -19.89
CA ASP A 4 13.53 2.59 -19.19
C ASP A 4 14.25 3.11 -17.92
N GLU A 5 13.71 4.10 -17.22
CA GLU A 5 14.35 4.69 -16.01
C GLU A 5 13.46 4.70 -14.75
N ILE A 6 12.26 4.10 -14.79
CA ILE A 6 11.34 4.15 -13.62
C ILE A 6 11.29 2.82 -12.85
N LEU A 7 11.75 1.73 -13.46
CA LEU A 7 11.60 0.39 -12.92
C LEU A 7 13.00 -0.23 -12.79
N ASP A 8 13.46 -0.42 -11.55
CA ASP A 8 14.77 -1.01 -11.25
C ASP A 8 14.70 -2.50 -10.92
N THR A 9 13.61 -2.91 -10.25
CA THR A 9 13.44 -4.26 -9.72
C THR A 9 12.00 -4.72 -9.75
N ILE A 10 11.81 -6.03 -9.95
CA ILE A 10 10.51 -6.71 -9.82
C ILE A 10 10.52 -7.53 -8.54
N ASP A 11 9.60 -7.22 -7.64
CA ASP A 11 9.37 -7.99 -6.42
C ASP A 11 8.28 -9.03 -6.66
N ASP A 12 8.71 -10.28 -6.75
CA ASP A 12 7.82 -11.43 -6.88
C ASP A 12 7.37 -11.92 -5.51
N VAL A 13 6.07 -11.84 -5.23
CA VAL A 13 5.47 -12.25 -3.95
C VAL A 13 4.54 -13.44 -4.17
N THR A 14 4.75 -14.50 -3.41
CA THR A 14 3.84 -15.64 -3.27
C THR A 14 3.35 -15.72 -1.83
N ILE A 15 2.04 -15.76 -1.64
CA ILE A 15 1.41 -15.80 -0.31
C ILE A 15 0.72 -17.15 -0.14
N GLY A 16 1.06 -17.85 0.94
CA GLY A 16 0.40 -19.10 1.34
C GLY A 16 -0.42 -18.87 2.60
N TYR A 17 -1.70 -19.24 2.56
CA TYR A 17 -2.61 -19.17 3.71
C TYR A 17 -2.75 -20.54 4.36
N GLU A 18 -2.47 -20.64 5.66
CA GLU A 18 -2.76 -21.84 6.45
C GLU A 18 -4.20 -21.79 6.99
N GLY A 19 -5.07 -22.66 6.48
CA GLY A 19 -6.46 -22.77 6.91
C GLY A 19 -7.41 -22.04 5.97
N LEU A 20 -8.24 -21.15 6.52
CA LEU A 20 -9.24 -20.40 5.77
C LEU A 20 -8.57 -19.39 4.84
N ILE A 21 -8.93 -19.45 3.56
CA ILE A 21 -8.64 -18.38 2.60
C ILE A 21 -9.78 -17.37 2.79
N PRO A 22 -9.51 -16.13 3.22
CA PRO A 22 -10.55 -15.12 3.31
C PRO A 22 -10.97 -14.73 1.89
N GLU A 23 -12.14 -15.21 1.47
CA GLU A 23 -12.69 -14.93 0.13
C GLU A 23 -13.45 -13.59 0.11
N ALA A 24 -14.02 -13.19 1.26
CA ALA A 24 -14.76 -11.94 1.40
C ALA A 24 -14.29 -11.13 2.61
N GLU A 25 -14.41 -9.80 2.53
CA GLU A 25 -14.14 -8.89 3.66
C GLU A 25 -15.03 -9.18 4.88
N ILE A 26 -16.20 -9.79 4.65
CA ILE A 26 -17.12 -10.23 5.71
C ILE A 26 -16.51 -11.33 6.59
N ASP A 27 -15.61 -12.16 6.04
CA ASP A 27 -14.95 -13.21 6.81
C ASP A 27 -13.99 -12.63 7.85
N LEU A 28 -13.38 -11.48 7.55
CA LEU A 28 -12.59 -10.72 8.52
C LEU A 28 -13.45 -10.22 9.69
N LEU A 29 -14.65 -9.68 9.39
CA LEU A 29 -15.58 -9.20 10.42
C LEU A 29 -16.12 -10.34 11.30
N LYS A 30 -16.26 -11.55 10.74
CA LYS A 30 -16.65 -12.76 11.49
C LYS A 30 -15.50 -13.37 12.30
N GLY A 31 -14.29 -12.84 12.18
CA GLY A 31 -13.10 -13.37 12.85
C GLY A 31 -12.55 -14.64 12.21
N HIS A 32 -12.94 -14.97 10.97
CA HIS A 32 -12.37 -16.06 10.18
C HIS A 32 -11.03 -15.61 9.59
N ILE A 33 -10.01 -15.60 10.43
CA ILE A 33 -8.65 -15.20 10.05
C ILE A 33 -7.83 -16.47 9.79
N PRO A 34 -7.02 -16.53 8.73
CA PRO A 34 -6.08 -17.63 8.51
C PRO A 34 -5.17 -17.81 9.73
N LYS A 35 -4.86 -19.06 10.07
CA LYS A 35 -4.07 -19.39 11.26
C LYS A 35 -2.64 -18.85 11.15
N SER A 36 -2.08 -18.89 9.94
CA SER A 36 -0.79 -18.29 9.62
C SER A 36 -0.76 -17.86 8.16
N VAL A 37 -0.02 -16.79 7.88
CA VAL A 37 0.21 -16.29 6.52
C VAL A 37 1.70 -16.34 6.27
N HIS A 38 2.10 -17.08 5.25
CA HIS A 38 3.49 -17.22 4.89
C HIS A 38 3.78 -16.45 3.60
N PHE A 39 4.78 -15.57 3.65
CA PHE A 39 5.22 -14.78 2.52
C PHE A 39 6.53 -15.36 1.96
N HIS A 40 6.53 -15.63 0.67
CA HIS A 40 7.73 -15.90 -0.09
C HIS A 40 7.97 -14.74 -1.04
N VAL A 41 9.04 -13.99 -0.82
CA VAL A 41 9.41 -12.81 -1.62
C VAL A 41 10.73 -13.07 -2.31
N LYS A 42 10.78 -12.89 -3.62
CA LYS A 42 11.99 -12.97 -4.44
C LYS A 42 12.11 -11.74 -5.31
N ARG A 43 13.27 -11.09 -5.26
CA ARG A 43 13.57 -9.89 -6.06
C ARG A 43 14.34 -10.27 -7.31
N TYR A 44 13.93 -9.71 -8.45
CA TYR A 44 14.64 -9.81 -9.72
C TYR A 44 15.08 -8.43 -10.19
N ASN A 45 16.32 -8.31 -10.65
CA ASN A 45 16.78 -7.09 -11.31
C ASN A 45 16.26 -7.08 -12.74
N ILE A 46 15.89 -5.91 -13.27
CA ILE A 46 15.43 -5.80 -14.66
C ILE A 46 16.50 -6.17 -15.68
N ASN A 47 17.78 -6.04 -15.33
CA ASN A 47 18.88 -6.53 -16.16
C ASN A 47 18.91 -8.06 -16.30
N ASP A 48 18.30 -8.78 -15.36
CA ASP A 48 18.22 -10.25 -15.38
C ASP A 48 17.01 -10.76 -16.17
N LEU A 49 16.13 -9.86 -16.65
CA LEU A 49 14.96 -10.24 -17.44
C LEU A 49 15.31 -10.39 -18.93
N PRO A 50 14.62 -11.31 -19.63
CA PRO A 50 14.73 -11.41 -21.07
C PRO A 50 14.28 -10.12 -21.77
N LYS A 51 14.84 -9.87 -22.96
CA LYS A 51 14.70 -8.58 -23.65
C LYS A 51 13.56 -8.54 -24.68
N THR A 52 13.13 -9.71 -25.16
CA THR A 52 12.05 -9.80 -26.16
C THR A 52 10.72 -10.13 -25.49
N ASP A 53 9.63 -9.62 -26.04
CA ASP A 53 8.29 -9.83 -25.46
C ASP A 53 7.89 -11.32 -25.46
N GLU A 54 8.37 -12.11 -26.41
CA GLU A 54 8.16 -13.56 -26.51
C GLU A 54 8.88 -14.31 -25.38
N GLU A 55 10.17 -14.01 -25.14
CA GLU A 55 10.94 -14.59 -24.03
C GLU A 55 10.41 -14.16 -22.66
N ILE A 56 9.88 -12.94 -22.54
CA ILE A 56 9.20 -12.47 -21.33
C ILE A 56 7.94 -13.31 -21.07
N GLY A 57 7.17 -13.61 -22.12
CA GLY A 57 5.99 -14.48 -22.02
C GLY A 57 6.34 -15.87 -21.50
N GLU A 58 7.39 -16.50 -22.06
CA GLU A 58 7.88 -17.80 -21.60
C GLU A 58 8.41 -17.73 -20.16
N TRP A 59 9.15 -16.68 -19.82
CA TRP A 59 9.64 -16.45 -18.46
C TRP A 59 8.48 -16.35 -17.46
N LEU A 60 7.44 -15.58 -17.78
CA LEU A 60 6.25 -15.44 -16.94
C LEU A 60 5.54 -16.79 -16.75
N GLN A 61 5.40 -17.57 -17.82
CA GLN A 61 4.78 -18.89 -17.74
C GLN A 61 5.58 -19.85 -16.85
N ASN A 62 6.91 -19.86 -16.99
CA ASN A 62 7.79 -20.65 -16.13
C ASN A 62 7.71 -20.20 -14.67
N ARG A 63 7.69 -18.88 -14.40
CA ARG A 63 7.49 -18.34 -13.04
C ARG A 63 6.14 -18.75 -12.46
N TRP A 64 5.07 -18.70 -13.25
CA TRP A 64 3.73 -19.14 -12.83
C TRP A 64 3.72 -20.62 -12.43
N ASN A 65 4.29 -21.48 -13.28
CA ASN A 65 4.37 -22.92 -13.02
C ASN A 65 5.17 -23.24 -11.74
N GLU A 66 6.29 -22.55 -11.52
CA GLU A 66 7.07 -22.70 -10.28
C GLU A 66 6.27 -22.30 -9.03
N LYS A 67 5.49 -21.21 -9.10
CA LYS A 67 4.64 -20.76 -8.00
C LYS A 67 3.52 -21.75 -7.70
N GLU A 68 2.86 -22.25 -8.74
CA GLU A 68 1.82 -23.28 -8.63
C GLU A 68 2.35 -24.54 -7.93
N ASN A 69 3.51 -25.04 -8.37
CA ASN A 69 4.14 -26.19 -7.74
C ASN A 69 4.52 -25.92 -6.28
N ARG A 70 5.08 -24.74 -6.01
CA ARG A 70 5.42 -24.32 -4.64
C ARG A 70 4.18 -24.23 -3.74
N LEU A 71 3.07 -23.69 -4.24
CA LEU A 71 1.81 -23.61 -3.49
C LEU A 71 1.23 -25.01 -3.24
N LYS A 72 1.25 -25.90 -4.24
CA LYS A 72 0.84 -27.30 -4.05
C LYS A 72 1.64 -27.97 -2.94
N GLU A 73 2.97 -27.81 -2.95
CA GLU A 73 3.83 -28.32 -1.88
C GLU A 73 3.54 -27.67 -0.52
N PHE A 74 3.31 -26.36 -0.48
CA PHE A 74 2.93 -25.64 0.73
C PHE A 74 1.62 -26.17 1.32
N TYR A 75 0.60 -26.44 0.51
CA TYR A 75 -0.67 -26.97 1.01
C TYR A 75 -0.55 -28.40 1.54
N ILE A 76 0.44 -29.17 1.10
CA ILE A 76 0.77 -30.52 1.60
C ILE A 76 1.62 -30.44 2.88
N LYS A 77 2.76 -29.74 2.84
CA LYS A 77 3.76 -29.69 3.91
C LYS A 77 3.45 -28.66 5.00
N LYS A 78 2.53 -27.72 4.74
CA LYS A 78 2.22 -26.53 5.57
C LYS A 78 3.42 -25.63 5.87
N GLN A 79 4.48 -25.75 5.09
CA GLN A 79 5.70 -24.98 5.23
C GLN A 79 6.28 -24.69 3.85
N PHE A 80 6.68 -23.46 3.60
CA PHE A 80 7.51 -23.17 2.43
C PHE A 80 8.95 -23.61 2.74
N ASP A 81 9.63 -24.19 1.76
CA ASP A 81 11.09 -24.33 1.79
C ASP A 81 11.70 -22.93 1.78
N VAL A 82 11.94 -22.38 2.96
CA VAL A 82 12.52 -21.05 3.14
C VAL A 82 13.79 -21.22 3.92
N GLN A 83 14.90 -20.83 3.29
CA GLN A 83 16.05 -20.25 3.98
C GLN A 83 15.53 -19.05 4.77
N SER A 84 14.99 -19.30 5.96
CA SER A 84 14.60 -18.25 6.86
C SER A 84 15.90 -17.55 7.23
N LYS A 85 16.13 -16.37 6.66
CA LYS A 85 16.81 -15.34 7.43
C LYS A 85 15.93 -15.17 8.66
N HIS A 86 16.26 -15.88 9.73
CA HIS A 86 15.74 -15.62 11.06
C HIS A 86 16.11 -14.18 11.35
N PHE A 87 15.23 -13.24 10.99
CA PHE A 87 15.27 -11.90 11.51
C PHE A 87 15.19 -12.08 13.02
N ASN A 88 16.26 -11.71 13.70
CA ASN A 88 16.41 -11.92 15.14
C ASN A 88 15.41 -10.97 15.82
N ASN A 89 14.16 -11.43 15.95
CA ASN A 89 12.99 -10.57 16.14
C ASN A 89 12.85 -10.06 17.58
N GLN A 90 13.63 -10.59 18.52
CA GLN A 90 13.44 -10.34 19.95
C GLN A 90 13.65 -8.86 20.33
N ASN A 91 14.63 -8.18 19.73
CA ASN A 91 14.89 -6.76 19.98
C ASN A 91 14.00 -5.83 19.13
N ILE A 92 13.43 -6.33 18.04
CA ILE A 92 12.54 -5.58 17.16
C ILE A 92 11.12 -5.57 17.75
N GLU A 93 10.63 -6.72 18.23
CA GLU A 93 9.28 -6.87 18.78
C GLU A 93 9.05 -6.06 20.07
N SER A 94 10.01 -6.02 20.98
CA SER A 94 9.87 -5.26 22.25
C SER A 94 9.75 -3.75 21.99
N ASN A 95 10.56 -3.22 21.07
CA ASN A 95 10.52 -1.82 20.66
C ASN A 95 9.24 -1.48 19.88
N ILE A 96 8.74 -2.39 19.04
CA ILE A 96 7.47 -2.18 18.31
C ILE A 96 6.29 -2.17 19.27
N CYS A 97 6.21 -3.11 20.21
CA CYS A 97 5.13 -3.14 21.20
C CYS A 97 5.09 -1.87 22.05
N PHE A 98 6.25 -1.37 22.49
CA PHE A 98 6.33 -0.11 23.23
C PHE A 98 5.90 1.09 22.38
N LYS A 99 6.42 1.22 21.15
CA LYS A 99 6.03 2.30 20.22
C LYS A 99 4.53 2.26 19.91
N ARG A 100 3.96 1.07 19.67
CA ARG A 100 2.53 0.89 19.43
C ARG A 100 1.69 1.30 20.63
N ARG A 101 2.11 0.92 21.84
CA ARG A 101 1.41 1.31 23.08
C ARG A 101 1.47 2.82 23.32
N LEU A 102 2.64 3.43 23.12
CA LEU A 102 2.80 4.88 23.25
C LEU A 102 1.94 5.63 22.22
N ALA A 103 1.96 5.19 20.96
CA ALA A 103 1.12 5.76 19.91
C ALA A 103 -0.36 5.68 20.28
N PHE A 104 -0.83 4.52 20.75
CA PHE A 104 -2.23 4.33 21.15
C PHE A 104 -2.64 5.25 22.30
N ILE A 105 -1.78 5.37 23.33
CA ILE A 105 -2.03 6.27 24.48
C ILE A 105 -2.05 7.73 24.02
N LEU A 106 -1.08 8.14 23.21
CA LEU A 106 -0.96 9.52 22.74
C LEU A 106 -2.14 9.90 21.85
N TRP A 107 -2.55 9.02 20.93
CA TRP A 107 -3.74 9.20 20.10
C TRP A 107 -5.03 9.27 20.94
N SER A 108 -5.16 8.40 21.94
CA SER A 108 -6.32 8.40 22.83
C SER A 108 -6.42 9.69 23.64
N LEU A 109 -5.30 10.15 24.20
CA LEU A 109 -5.24 11.42 24.94
C LEU A 109 -5.53 12.62 24.04
N PHE A 110 -5.05 12.60 22.80
CA PHE A 110 -5.34 13.64 21.82
C PHE A 110 -6.84 13.72 21.53
N ILE A 111 -7.50 12.58 21.30
CA ILE A 111 -8.95 12.52 21.07
C ILE A 111 -9.72 13.01 22.31
N LEU A 112 -9.32 12.61 23.50
CA LEU A 112 -9.94 13.07 24.75
C LEU A 112 -9.76 14.58 24.96
N PHE A 113 -8.56 15.11 24.68
CA PHE A 113 -8.29 16.54 24.76
C PHE A 113 -9.17 17.33 23.79
N TRP A 114 -9.23 16.93 22.52
CA TRP A 114 -10.04 17.62 21.51
C TRP A 114 -11.54 17.52 21.79
N SER A 115 -12.02 16.36 22.23
CA SER A 115 -13.43 16.21 22.62
C SER A 115 -13.75 17.13 23.80
N TYR A 116 -12.90 17.19 24.83
CA TYR A 116 -13.05 18.14 25.93
C TYR A 116 -13.09 19.59 25.44
N CYS A 117 -12.14 20.01 24.60
CA CYS A 117 -12.10 21.36 24.03
C CYS A 117 -13.38 21.71 23.25
N ILE A 118 -13.90 20.77 22.47
CA ILE A 118 -15.17 20.95 21.74
C ILE A 118 -16.32 21.14 22.73
N PHE A 119 -16.42 20.34 23.79
CA PHE A 119 -17.50 20.49 24.77
C PHE A 119 -17.42 21.79 25.58
N ALA A 120 -16.21 22.18 26.00
CA ALA A 120 -15.96 23.34 26.85
C ALA A 120 -16.16 24.68 26.13
N TYR A 121 -15.84 24.76 24.83
CA TYR A 121 -15.81 26.03 24.11
C TYR A 121 -16.78 26.06 22.92
N ILE A 122 -17.86 26.85 23.04
CA ILE A 122 -18.87 27.01 22.00
C ILE A 122 -18.30 27.54 20.67
N LYS A 123 -17.28 28.41 20.72
CA LYS A 123 -16.60 28.94 19.51
C LYS A 123 -15.93 27.82 18.70
N ILE A 124 -15.34 26.82 19.38
CA ILE A 124 -14.71 25.68 18.74
C ILE A 124 -15.77 24.80 18.06
N LYS A 125 -16.96 24.64 18.68
CA LYS A 125 -18.08 23.91 18.04
C LYS A 125 -18.49 24.53 16.71
N PHE A 126 -18.66 25.85 16.67
CA PHE A 126 -19.00 26.56 15.43
C PHE A 126 -17.89 26.45 14.38
N TYR A 127 -16.62 26.56 14.79
CA TYR A 127 -15.49 26.35 13.89
C TYR A 127 -15.49 24.95 13.27
N VAL A 128 -15.63 23.90 14.09
CA VAL A 128 -15.69 22.51 13.62
C VAL A 128 -16.87 22.30 12.67
N LEU A 129 -18.06 22.83 13.00
CA LEU A 129 -19.24 22.71 12.15
C LEU A 129 -19.05 23.38 10.78
N LEU A 130 -18.43 24.56 10.74
CA LEU A 130 -18.10 25.23 9.47
C LEU A 130 -17.09 24.42 8.64
N VAL A 131 -16.07 23.84 9.29
CA VAL A 131 -15.09 22.97 8.61
C VAL A 131 -15.77 21.72 8.05
N CYS A 132 -16.69 21.09 8.79
CA CYS A 132 -17.45 19.94 8.30
C CYS A 132 -18.33 20.30 7.09
N ILE A 133 -19.06 21.42 7.15
CA ILE A 133 -19.87 21.88 6.01
C ILE A 133 -18.99 22.15 4.80
N PHE A 134 -17.85 22.83 4.98
CA PHE A 134 -16.90 23.08 3.90
C PHE A 134 -16.40 21.77 3.25
N HIS A 135 -16.03 20.77 4.05
CA HIS A 135 -15.61 19.48 3.52
C HIS A 135 -16.74 18.74 2.80
N SER A 136 -17.95 18.69 3.36
CA SER A 136 -19.09 18.06 2.69
C SER A 136 -19.44 18.72 1.36
N ILE A 137 -19.29 20.05 1.27
CA ILE A 137 -19.45 20.80 0.01
C ILE A 137 -18.34 20.40 -0.96
N MET A 138 -17.07 20.44 -0.54
CA MET A 138 -15.94 20.05 -1.39
C MET A 138 -16.05 18.63 -1.91
N ASP A 139 -16.45 17.68 -1.06
CA ASP A 139 -16.66 16.28 -1.44
C ASP A 139 -17.79 16.14 -2.47
N SER A 140 -18.86 16.93 -2.33
CA SER A 140 -20.00 16.94 -3.26
C SER A 140 -19.64 17.56 -4.63
N PHE A 141 -18.75 18.56 -4.67
CA PHE A 141 -18.34 19.22 -5.91
C PHE A 141 -17.20 18.53 -6.65
N ALA A 142 -16.33 17.78 -5.95
CA ALA A 142 -15.05 17.34 -6.51
C ALA A 142 -14.75 15.83 -6.37
N ASN A 143 -15.73 14.95 -6.20
CA ASN A 143 -15.50 13.52 -5.87
C ASN A 143 -14.55 13.33 -4.66
N GLY A 144 -14.36 14.37 -3.83
CA GLY A 144 -13.37 14.44 -2.77
C GLY A 144 -12.25 15.46 -3.01
N LEU A 145 -11.65 15.93 -1.91
CA LEU A 145 -10.53 16.88 -1.93
C LEU A 145 -9.27 16.34 -2.64
N ILE A 146 -9.11 15.02 -2.67
CA ILE A 146 -7.96 14.33 -3.28
C ILE A 146 -8.02 14.45 -4.81
N ASP A 147 -9.18 14.20 -5.42
CA ASP A 147 -9.36 14.29 -6.86
C ASP A 147 -9.19 15.72 -7.35
N PHE A 148 -9.64 16.71 -6.57
CA PHE A 148 -9.38 18.11 -6.84
C PHE A 148 -7.87 18.45 -6.86
N VAL A 149 -7.13 18.02 -5.83
CA VAL A 149 -5.68 18.23 -5.76
C VAL A 149 -4.96 17.50 -6.91
N CYS A 150 -5.39 16.28 -7.24
CA CYS A 150 -4.87 15.52 -8.38
C CYS A 150 -5.12 16.25 -9.70
N GLN A 151 -6.32 16.81 -9.91
CA GLN A 151 -6.64 17.59 -11.11
C GLN A 151 -5.78 18.85 -11.20
N LEU A 152 -5.54 19.53 -10.08
CA LEU A 152 -4.63 20.68 -10.05
C LEU A 152 -3.20 20.28 -10.41
N ASP A 153 -2.68 19.17 -9.88
CA ASP A 153 -1.34 18.68 -10.19
C ASP A 153 -1.20 18.26 -11.66
N VAL A 154 -2.20 17.56 -12.20
CA VAL A 154 -2.24 17.21 -13.63
C VAL A 154 -2.26 18.47 -14.50
N ASN A 155 -3.12 19.44 -14.18
CA ASN A 155 -3.19 20.70 -14.93
C ASN A 155 -1.90 21.51 -14.84
N TYR A 156 -1.24 21.52 -13.69
CA TYR A 156 0.06 22.15 -13.49
C TYR A 156 1.12 21.49 -14.39
N ARG A 157 1.26 20.16 -14.35
CA ARG A 157 2.22 19.42 -15.20
C ARG A 157 1.95 19.60 -16.69
N GLN A 158 0.70 19.63 -17.13
CA GLN A 158 0.36 19.87 -18.54
C GLN A 158 0.77 21.28 -19.00
N ASN A 159 0.64 22.28 -18.13
CA ASN A 159 1.07 23.64 -18.44
C ASN A 159 2.58 23.78 -18.47
N GLU A 160 3.29 23.07 -17.59
CA GLU A 160 4.74 23.00 -17.59
C GLU A 160 5.28 22.34 -18.87
N LEU A 161 4.69 21.21 -19.29
CA LEU A 161 5.04 20.54 -20.55
C LEU A 161 4.77 21.40 -21.79
N LYS A 162 3.73 22.23 -21.78
CA LYS A 162 3.47 23.19 -22.86
C LYS A 162 4.56 24.27 -22.93
N ARG A 163 5.02 24.76 -21.77
CA ARG A 163 6.10 25.76 -21.69
C ARG A 163 7.44 25.21 -22.17
N THR A 164 7.81 24.01 -21.75
CA THR A 164 9.07 23.37 -22.20
C THR A 164 9.05 23.07 -23.69
N ARG A 165 7.92 22.60 -24.24
CA ARG A 165 7.76 22.41 -25.70
C ARG A 165 7.81 23.71 -26.50
N GLN A 166 7.37 24.83 -25.93
CA GLN A 166 7.48 26.15 -26.57
C GLN A 166 8.92 26.65 -26.55
N ALA A 167 9.65 26.47 -25.44
CA ALA A 167 11.06 26.81 -25.33
C ALA A 167 11.92 26.02 -26.34
N ILE A 168 11.70 24.70 -26.46
CA ILE A 168 12.40 23.84 -27.42
C ILE A 168 12.10 24.20 -28.89
N LYS A 169 10.97 24.84 -29.18
CA LYS A 169 10.61 25.28 -30.55
C LYS A 169 11.20 26.65 -30.93
N GLN A 170 11.77 27.37 -29.97
CA GLN A 170 12.35 28.71 -30.17
C GLN A 170 13.89 28.67 -30.33
N ASP A 171 14.51 27.53 -30.05
CA ASP A 171 15.91 27.20 -30.36
C ASP A 171 16.02 26.39 -31.66
#